data_AF-A0A9E1V4K4-F1
#
_entry.id   AF-A0A9E1V4K4-F1
#
_cell.length_a   1.000
_cell.length_b   1.000
_cell.length_c   1.000
_cell.angle_alpha   90.00
_cell.angle_beta   90.00
_cell.angle_gamma   90.00
#
_symmetry.space_group_name_H-M   'P 1'
#
loop_
_entity.id
_entity.type
_entity.pdbx_description
1 polymer ?
#
loop_
_entity_poly.entity_id
_entity_poly.type
_entity_poly.pdbx_seq_one_letter_code
_entity_poly.pdbx_strand_id
1 'polypeptide(L)' 'GRHYDEMLTRLKLKQAYGRLLRRKTDKGIFVMLDRALPTRLLGGFPDGVRAERMGLKDAIAEVRAFLPDEEDD' A
#
# COMPACT_ATOMS: atom_id res chain seq x y z
N GLY A 1 -1.11 -24.23 5.79
CA GLY A 1 0.28 -24.59 6.16
C GLY A 1 1.12 -23.36 5.94
N ARG A 2 1.83 -22.87 6.96
CA ARG A 2 2.28 -21.48 7.07
C ARG A 2 2.88 -20.85 5.80
N HIS A 3 3.73 -21.58 5.08
CA HIS A 3 4.35 -21.09 3.84
C HIS A 3 3.34 -20.91 2.69
N TYR A 4 2.38 -21.82 2.56
CA TYR A 4 1.29 -21.72 1.58
C TYR A 4 0.37 -20.52 1.87
N ASP A 5 0.06 -20.30 3.15
CA ASP A 5 -0.78 -19.18 3.59
C ASP A 5 -0.08 -17.83 3.35
N GLU A 6 1.25 -17.78 3.54
CA GLU A 6 2.08 -16.62 3.22
C GLU A 6 2.14 -16.35 1.71
N MET A 7 2.32 -17.38 0.88
CA MET A 7 2.29 -17.26 -0.58
C MET A 7 0.95 -16.69 -1.05
N LEU A 8 -0.16 -17.25 -0.57
CA LEU A 8 -1.51 -16.79 -0.91
C LEU A 8 -1.72 -15.33 -0.49
N THR A 9 -1.21 -14.94 0.68
CA THR A 9 -1.31 -13.56 1.18
C THR A 9 -0.53 -12.60 0.29
N ARG A 10 0.70 -12.94 -0.11
CA ARG A 10 1.48 -12.11 -1.05
C ARG A 10 0.78 -11.96 -2.40
N LEU A 11 0.18 -13.03 -2.93
CA LEU A 11 -0.58 -12.98 -4.17
C LEU A 11 -1.78 -12.04 -4.06
N LYS A 12 -2.54 -12.12 -2.95
CA LYS A 12 -3.66 -11.21 -2.69
C LYS A 12 -3.21 -9.75 -2.57
N LEU A 13 -2.10 -9.48 -1.87
CA LEU A 13 -1.53 -8.14 -1.75
C LEU A 13 -1.10 -7.60 -3.13
N LYS A 14 -0.42 -8.40 -3.93
CA LYS A 14 -0.02 -8.03 -5.30
C LYS A 14 -1.24 -7.71 -6.17
N GLN A 15 -2.31 -8.50 -6.07
CA GLN A 15 -3.56 -8.25 -6.78
C GLN A 15 -4.26 -6.97 -6.29
N ALA A 16 -4.26 -6.71 -4.98
CA ALA A 16 -4.85 -5.50 -4.40
C ALA A 16 -4.10 -4.24 -4.85
N TYR A 17 -2.77 -4.23 -4.75
CA TYR A 17 -1.95 -3.13 -5.26
C TYR A 17 -2.06 -2.97 -6.77
N GLY A 18 -2.16 -4.06 -7.55
CA GLY A 18 -2.37 -4.00 -9.00
C GLY A 18 -3.69 -3.34 -9.43
N ARG A 19 -4.64 -3.15 -8.51
CA ARG A 19 -5.87 -2.37 -8.77
C ARG A 19 -5.67 -0.87 -8.56
N LEU A 20 -4.62 -0.45 -7.85
CA LEU A 20 -4.31 0.94 -7.53
C LEU A 20 -3.75 1.69 -8.73
N LEU A 21 -2.74 1.12 -9.41
CA LEU A 21 -2.11 1.74 -10.59
C LEU A 21 -2.49 0.98 -11.85
N ARG A 22 -3.11 1.66 -12.83
CA ARG A 22 -3.57 1.06 -14.10
C ARG A 22 -2.82 1.60 -15.32
N ARG A 23 -2.31 2.82 -15.24
CA ARG A 23 -1.55 3.51 -16.30
C ARG A 23 -0.23 4.04 -15.74
N LYS A 24 0.73 4.31 -16.62
CA LYS A 24 2.07 4.82 -16.23
C LYS A 24 2.01 6.17 -15.50
N THR A 25 0.96 6.95 -15.71
CA THR A 25 0.78 8.28 -15.13
C THR A 25 -0.04 8.28 -13.85
N ASP A 26 -0.59 7.12 -13.45
CA ASP A 26 -1.40 7.03 -12.25
C ASP A 26 -0.52 7.24 -11.02
N LYS A 27 -1.04 7.99 -10.06
CA LYS A 27 -0.49 8.11 -8.71
C LYS A 27 -1.50 7.55 -7.74
N GLY A 28 -1.03 6.92 -6.68
CA GLY A 28 -1.92 6.35 -5.68
C GLY A 28 -1.18 5.92 -4.43
N ILE A 29 -1.92 5.81 -3.34
CA ILE A 29 -1.42 5.35 -2.05
C ILE A 29 -2.14 4.06 -1.68
N PHE A 30 -1.38 3.07 -1.23
CA PHE A 30 -1.92 1.82 -0.72
C PHE A 30 -1.89 1.82 0.81
N VAL A 31 -3.05 2.00 1.44
CA VAL A 31 -3.16 2.05 2.91
C VAL A 31 -3.57 0.68 3.46
N MET A 32 -2.81 0.18 4.44
CA MET A 32 -3.15 -1.05 5.17
C MET A 32 -3.49 -0.72 6.62
N LEU A 33 -4.76 -0.92 7.01
CA LEU A 33 -5.22 -0.75 8.38
C LEU A 33 -5.01 -2.06 9.16
N ASP A 34 -3.76 -2.38 9.48
CA ASP A 34 -3.39 -3.60 10.22
C ASP A 34 -2.37 -3.28 11.32
N ARG A 35 -2.67 -3.69 12.56
CA ARG A 35 -1.81 -3.51 13.73
C ARG A 35 -0.60 -4.45 13.72
N ALA A 36 -0.65 -5.55 12.97
CA ALA A 36 0.31 -6.65 13.05
C ALA A 36 0.94 -7.03 11.71
N LEU A 37 0.90 -6.16 10.70
CA LEU A 37 1.44 -6.47 9.36
C LEU A 37 2.90 -6.94 9.44
N PRO A 38 3.20 -8.22 9.17
CA PRO A 38 4.57 -8.72 9.25
C PRO A 38 5.42 -8.14 8.11
N THR A 39 6.62 -7.63 8.42
CA THR A 39 7.57 -7.06 7.44
C THR A 39 7.85 -8.03 6.29
N ARG A 40 7.85 -9.33 6.56
CA ARG A 40 8.00 -10.39 5.55
C ARG A 40 6.94 -10.34 4.45
N LEU A 41 5.70 -9.89 4.71
CA LEU A 41 4.66 -9.75 3.68
C LEU A 41 4.92 -8.55 2.74
N LEU A 42 5.75 -7.59 3.15
CA LEU A 42 6.07 -6.41 2.35
C LEU A 42 6.86 -6.74 1.09
N GLY A 43 7.55 -7.89 1.05
CA GLY A 43 8.17 -8.39 -0.18
C GLY A 43 7.17 -8.83 -1.26
N GLY A 44 5.86 -8.59 -1.07
CA GLY A 44 4.85 -8.70 -2.13
C GLY A 44 4.69 -7.43 -2.97
N PHE A 45 5.30 -6.31 -2.56
CA PHE A 45 5.26 -5.04 -3.28
C PHE A 45 6.40 -4.93 -4.32
N PRO A 46 6.23 -4.11 -5.38
CA PRO A 46 7.30 -3.85 -6.35
C PRO A 46 8.56 -3.24 -5.72
N ASP A 47 9.70 -3.46 -6.38
CA ASP A 47 10.95 -2.81 -6.01
C ASP A 47 10.82 -1.28 -6.02
N GLY A 48 11.34 -0.63 -4.98
CA GLY A 48 11.25 0.82 -4.80
C GLY A 48 10.03 1.31 -4.02
N VAL A 49 9.02 0.46 -3.77
CA VAL A 49 7.92 0.81 -2.87
C VAL A 49 8.40 0.73 -1.41
N ARG A 50 8.44 1.87 -0.73
CA ARG A 50 8.73 1.95 0.71
C ARG A 50 7.42 1.82 1.48
N ALA A 51 7.37 0.87 2.40
CA ALA A 51 6.24 0.73 3.31
C ALA A 51 6.51 1.49 4.60
N GLU A 52 5.67 2.47 4.90
CA GLU A 52 5.78 3.29 6.10
C GLU A 52 4.82 2.80 7.18
N ARG A 53 5.27 2.85 8.44
CA ARG A 53 4.47 2.46 9.60
C ARG A 53 4.23 3.70 10.45
N MET A 54 2.99 4.14 10.52
CA MET A 54 2.63 5.36 11.24
C MET A 54 1.21 5.28 11.80
N GLY A 55 0.86 6.26 12.65
CA GLY A 55 -0.49 6.40 13.16
C GLY A 55 -1.46 6.86 12.08
N LEU A 56 -2.76 6.62 12.29
CA LEU A 56 -3.80 6.99 11.33
C LEU A 56 -3.81 8.51 11.05
N LYS A 57 -3.56 9.34 12.06
CA LYS A 57 -3.50 10.80 11.91
C LYS A 57 -2.41 11.23 10.93
N ASP A 58 -1.21 10.67 11.06
CA ASP A 58 -0.07 11.01 10.20
C ASP A 58 -0.31 10.50 8.78
N ALA A 59 -0.88 9.29 8.65
CA ALA A 59 -1.25 8.73 7.35
C ALA A 59 -2.26 9.63 6.60
N ILE A 60 -3.25 10.20 7.30
CA ILE A 60 -4.20 11.15 6.69
C ILE A 60 -3.48 12.40 6.17
N ALA A 61 -2.55 12.95 6.95
CA ALA A 61 -1.79 14.13 6.56
C ALA A 61 -0.91 13.87 5.33
N GLU A 62 -0.21 12.74 5.30
CA GLU A 62 0.64 12.35 4.17
C GLU A 62 -0.18 12.05 2.90
N VAL A 63 -1.34 11.40 3.06
CA VAL A 63 -2.24 11.14 1.93
C VAL A 63 -2.67 12.43 1.24
N ARG A 64 -3.09 13.44 2.02
CA ARG A 64 -3.47 14.76 1.49
C ARG A 64 -2.31 15.49 0.82
N ALA A 65 -1.10 15.36 1.37
CA ALA A 65 0.08 15.99 0.79
C ALA A 65 0.47 15.36 -0.57
N PHE A 66 0.26 14.05 -0.74
CA PHE A 66 0.62 13.33 -1.96
C PHE A 66 -0.50 13.34 -3.02
N LEU A 67 -1.77 13.28 -2.60
CA LEU A 67 -2.96 13.44 -3.44
C LEU A 67 -3.72 14.69 -2.97
N PRO A 68 -3.34 15.90 -3.42
CA PRO A 68 -4.12 17.09 -3.12
C PRO A 68 -5.51 16.96 -3.76
N ASP A 69 -6.53 17.47 -3.08
CA ASP A 69 -7.90 17.50 -3.59
C ASP A 69 -7.92 18.37 -4.87
N GLU A 70 -8.57 17.90 -5.94
CA GLU A 70 -8.62 18.59 -7.25
C GLU A 70 -9.43 19.92 -7.20
N GLU A 71 -9.93 20.33 -6.03
CA GLU A 71 -10.81 21.49 -5.85
C GLU A 71 -10.08 22.81 -5.48
N ASP A 72 -8.75 22.78 -5.32
CA ASP A 72 -7.94 23.98 -5.02
C ASP A 72 -7.33 24.63 -6.30
N ASP A 73 -8.16 24.90 -7.31
CA ASP A 73 -7.85 25.80 -8.45
C ASP A 73 -8.88 26.94 -8.57
#